data_AF-F1DSJ9-F1
#
_entry.id   AF-F1DSJ9-F1
#
_cell.length_a   1.000
_cell.length_b   1.000
_cell.length_c   1.000
_cell.angle_alpha   90.00
_cell.angle_beta   90.00
_cell.angle_gamma   90.00
#
_symmetry.space_group_name_H-M   'P 1'
#
loop_
_entity.id
_entity.type
_entity.pdbx_description
1 polymer ?
#
loop_
_entity_poly.entity_id
_entity_poly.type
_entity_poly.pdbx_seq_one_letter_code
_entity_poly.pdbx_strand_id
1 'polypeptide(L)'
;FLSENADFAERVEKSGFAFIGPTAASIRLMGDKVSAKRAMIKAGVPCVPGSEGALPDNPKEIITTAKRVGYPVIIKAAGGGGGRGMRVVHTEAALLNAVNMTKEEAGRAFGNPEVYMEKFLEKPRHVEIQILADTHGNAIWLGERDCSMQRRHQKVI
;
A
#
# COMPACT_ATOMS: atom_id res chain seq x y z
N PHE A 1 15.71 -8.36 -0.03
CA PHE A 1 16.30 -8.27 -1.39
C PHE A 1 15.98 -6.91 -1.99
N LEU A 2 16.23 -6.68 -3.28
CA LEU A 2 16.22 -5.34 -3.92
C LEU A 2 15.24 -5.21 -5.09
N SER A 3 14.31 -6.16 -5.26
CA SER A 3 13.39 -6.22 -6.41
C SER A 3 12.47 -5.00 -6.56
N GLU A 4 12.13 -4.34 -5.45
CA GLU A 4 11.26 -3.15 -5.42
C GLU A 4 12.01 -1.91 -4.93
N ASN A 5 13.36 -1.92 -4.99
CA ASN A 5 14.17 -0.77 -4.60
C ASN A 5 14.48 0.08 -5.85
N ALA A 6 13.82 1.24 -5.95
CA ALA A 6 13.97 2.12 -7.11
C ALA A 6 15.39 2.65 -7.29
N ASP A 7 16.09 2.96 -6.20
CA ASP A 7 17.45 3.50 -6.26
C ASP A 7 18.45 2.43 -6.71
N PHE A 8 18.20 1.17 -6.36
CA PHE A 8 18.94 0.04 -6.89
C PHE A 8 18.71 -0.13 -8.38
N ALA A 9 17.46 -0.14 -8.84
CA ALA A 9 17.12 -0.23 -10.27
C ALA A 9 17.79 0.89 -11.08
N GLU A 10 17.71 2.13 -10.59
CA GLU A 10 18.36 3.29 -11.24
C GLU A 10 19.89 3.15 -11.28
N ARG A 11 20.52 2.63 -10.21
CA ARG A 11 21.97 2.41 -10.18
C ARG A 11 22.41 1.30 -11.14
N VAL A 12 21.62 0.25 -11.31
CA VAL A 12 21.88 -0.81 -12.30
C VAL A 12 21.89 -0.21 -13.71
N GLU A 13 20.85 0.56 -14.06
CA GLU A 13 20.73 1.23 -15.36
C GLU A 13 21.86 2.24 -15.61
N LYS A 14 22.17 3.10 -14.62
CA LYS A 14 23.28 4.08 -14.69
C LYS A 14 24.66 3.44 -14.83
N SER A 15 24.79 2.18 -14.42
CA SER A 15 26.02 1.40 -14.55
C SER A 15 26.13 0.68 -15.91
N GLY A 16 25.18 0.90 -16.83
CA GLY A 16 25.16 0.32 -18.17
C GLY A 16 24.56 -1.09 -18.26
N PHE A 17 23.92 -1.57 -17.18
CA PHE A 17 23.24 -2.86 -17.17
C PHE A 17 21.72 -2.69 -17.33
N ALA A 18 21.07 -3.69 -17.90
CA ALA A 18 19.61 -3.75 -17.93
C ALA A 18 19.07 -4.22 -16.57
N PHE A 19 18.20 -3.43 -15.95
CA PHE A 19 17.39 -3.90 -14.84
C PHE A 19 16.17 -4.65 -15.40
N ILE A 20 16.06 -5.95 -15.10
CA ILE A 20 14.93 -6.76 -15.56
C ILE A 20 13.72 -6.50 -14.63
N GLY A 21 12.95 -5.47 -14.96
CA GLY A 21 11.78 -5.05 -14.21
C GLY A 21 11.20 -3.74 -14.74
N PRO A 22 10.23 -3.13 -14.02
CA PRO A 22 9.71 -1.82 -14.39
C PRO A 22 10.76 -0.72 -14.13
N THR A 23 10.54 0.46 -14.73
CA THR A 23 11.44 1.61 -14.55
C THR A 23 11.56 2.01 -13.08
N ALA A 24 12.69 2.60 -12.69
CA ALA A 24 12.87 3.14 -11.34
C ALA A 24 11.74 4.14 -10.94
N ALA A 25 11.25 4.94 -11.89
CA ALA A 25 10.13 5.85 -11.67
C ALA A 25 8.82 5.09 -11.35
N SER A 26 8.52 4.02 -12.07
CA SER A 26 7.38 3.15 -11.80
C SER A 26 7.50 2.48 -10.43
N ILE A 27 8.70 2.02 -10.05
CA ILE A 27 8.96 1.43 -8.73
C ILE A 27 8.70 2.45 -7.62
N ARG A 28 9.17 3.70 -7.75
CA ARG A 28 8.90 4.75 -6.73
C ARG A 28 7.40 5.03 -6.60
N LEU A 29 6.72 5.18 -7.73
CA LEU A 29 5.29 5.49 -7.75
C LEU A 29 4.43 4.38 -7.15
N MET A 30 4.79 3.11 -7.41
CA MET A 30 3.99 1.98 -6.95
C MET A 30 4.43 1.40 -5.61
N GLY A 31 5.66 1.69 -5.18
CA GLY A 31 6.24 1.22 -3.92
C GLY A 31 5.68 1.93 -2.68
N ASP A 32 5.21 3.16 -2.83
CA ASP A 32 4.48 3.85 -1.77
C ASP A 32 2.97 3.70 -1.96
N LYS A 33 2.29 3.11 -0.97
CA LYS A 33 0.86 2.76 -1.08
C LYS A 33 -0.06 3.96 -1.22
N VAL A 34 0.35 5.13 -0.73
CA VAL A 34 -0.43 6.36 -0.84
C VAL A 34 -0.40 6.87 -2.29
N SER A 35 0.80 7.02 -2.85
CA SER A 35 1.01 7.45 -4.22
C SER A 35 0.46 6.45 -5.24
N ALA A 36 0.63 5.15 -5.00
CA ALA A 36 0.04 4.08 -5.81
C ALA A 36 -1.48 4.18 -5.86
N LYS A 37 -2.14 4.35 -4.71
CA LYS A 37 -3.60 4.52 -4.64
C LYS A 37 -4.07 5.76 -5.39
N ARG A 38 -3.37 6.88 -5.24
CA ARG A 38 -3.67 8.12 -6.01
C ARG A 38 -3.54 7.89 -7.52
N ALA A 39 -2.50 7.19 -7.96
CA ALA A 39 -2.31 6.85 -9.37
C ALA A 39 -3.46 5.99 -9.90
N MET A 40 -3.89 4.98 -9.13
CA MET A 40 -5.00 4.10 -9.49
C MET A 40 -6.34 4.86 -9.55
N ILE A 41 -6.63 5.74 -8.59
CA ILE A 41 -7.82 6.60 -8.62
C ILE A 41 -7.81 7.50 -9.85
N LYS A 42 -6.66 8.14 -10.16
CA LYS A 42 -6.50 8.98 -11.35
C LYS A 42 -6.71 8.21 -12.65
N ALA A 43 -6.36 6.92 -12.65
CA ALA A 43 -6.60 6.00 -13.77
C ALA A 43 -8.04 5.44 -13.83
N GLY A 44 -8.94 5.87 -12.93
CA GLY A 44 -10.33 5.43 -12.89
C GLY A 44 -10.55 4.06 -12.23
N VAL A 45 -9.53 3.51 -11.56
CA VAL A 45 -9.64 2.22 -10.86
C VAL A 45 -10.32 2.42 -9.50
N PRO A 46 -11.40 1.68 -9.21
CA PRO A 46 -12.08 1.78 -7.91
C PRO A 46 -11.14 1.33 -6.80
N CYS A 47 -10.97 2.19 -5.80
CA CYS A 47 -10.11 1.94 -4.65
C CYS A 47 -10.93 1.90 -3.36
N VAL A 48 -10.45 1.17 -2.36
CA VAL A 48 -11.11 1.09 -1.05
C VAL A 48 -11.24 2.50 -0.45
N PRO A 49 -12.41 2.90 0.08
CA PRO A 49 -12.57 4.19 0.74
C PRO A 49 -11.54 4.38 1.87
N GLY A 50 -11.02 5.59 2.04
CA GLY A 50 -9.95 5.84 3.00
C GLY A 50 -9.55 7.30 3.11
N SER A 51 -8.38 7.55 3.67
CA SER A 51 -7.72 8.85 3.58
C SER A 51 -7.24 9.10 2.15
N GLU A 52 -7.19 10.38 1.74
CA GLU A 52 -6.69 10.80 0.41
C GLU A 52 -5.17 10.66 0.28
N GLY A 53 -4.48 10.48 1.41
CA GLY A 53 -3.08 10.10 1.46
C GLY A 53 -2.66 9.75 2.87
N ALA A 54 -1.43 10.12 3.24
CA ALA A 54 -0.94 9.97 4.60
C ALA A 54 -1.86 10.72 5.59
N LEU A 55 -2.07 10.12 6.76
CA LEU A 55 -2.82 10.77 7.83
C LEU A 55 -2.02 11.97 8.37
N PRO A 56 -2.67 13.10 8.60
CA PRO A 56 -2.03 14.27 9.21
C PRO A 56 -1.66 13.96 10.67
N ASP A 57 -0.93 14.88 11.32
CA ASP A 57 -0.65 14.77 12.75
C ASP A 57 -1.81 15.28 13.63
N ASN A 58 -2.72 16.09 13.06
CA ASN A 58 -3.85 16.65 13.79
C ASN A 58 -4.88 15.56 14.17
N PRO A 59 -5.08 15.27 15.48
CA PRO A 59 -6.00 14.23 15.93
C PRO A 59 -7.45 14.43 15.46
N LYS A 60 -7.92 15.68 15.37
CA LYS A 60 -9.30 15.97 14.97
C LYS A 60 -9.57 15.59 13.51
N GLU A 61 -8.60 15.81 12.63
CA GLU A 61 -8.69 15.44 11.21
C GLU A 61 -8.64 13.93 11.00
N ILE A 62 -7.81 13.23 11.79
CA ILE A 62 -7.77 11.75 11.80
C ILE A 62 -9.14 11.18 12.20
N ILE A 63 -9.73 11.69 13.28
CA ILE A 63 -11.06 11.27 13.75
C ILE A 63 -12.14 11.57 12.70
N THR A 64 -12.11 12.76 12.11
CA THR A 64 -13.06 13.17 11.05
C THR A 64 -12.97 12.23 9.84
N THR A 65 -11.75 11.89 9.43
CA THR A 65 -11.51 10.92 8.36
C THR A 65 -12.07 9.55 8.71
N ALA A 66 -11.83 9.06 9.93
CA ALA A 66 -12.36 7.76 10.37
C ALA A 66 -13.90 7.74 10.41
N LYS A 67 -14.54 8.82 10.84
CA LYS A 67 -16.01 8.96 10.82
C LYS A 67 -16.56 8.92 9.39
N ARG A 68 -15.91 9.63 8.46
CA ARG A 68 -16.26 9.64 7.03
C ARG A 68 -16.10 8.27 6.38
N VAL A 69 -15.03 7.55 6.70
CA VAL A 69 -14.78 6.19 6.18
C VAL A 69 -15.70 5.15 6.83
N GLY A 70 -16.02 5.34 8.11
CA GLY A 70 -16.87 4.47 8.93
C GLY A 70 -16.11 3.27 9.51
N TYR A 71 -16.28 3.02 10.81
CA TYR A 71 -15.66 1.87 11.50
C TYR A 71 -16.29 0.52 11.10
N PRO A 72 -15.54 -0.61 11.16
CA PRO A 72 -14.11 -0.67 11.46
C PRO A 72 -13.25 -0.10 10.32
N VAL A 73 -12.12 0.49 10.68
CA VAL A 73 -11.08 0.99 9.75
C VAL A 73 -9.78 0.24 9.98
N ILE A 74 -8.86 0.29 9.02
CA ILE A 74 -7.51 -0.26 9.14
C ILE A 74 -6.49 0.84 8.92
N ILE A 75 -5.53 0.95 9.83
CA ILE A 75 -4.36 1.83 9.71
C ILE A 75 -3.22 1.02 9.11
N LYS A 76 -2.55 1.55 8.08
CA LYS A 76 -1.53 0.82 7.32
C LYS A 76 -0.30 1.71 7.10
N ALA A 77 0.89 1.16 7.27
CA ALA A 77 2.14 1.82 6.90
C ALA A 77 2.20 2.04 5.37
N ALA A 78 2.63 3.23 4.96
CA ALA A 78 2.68 3.62 3.54
C ALA A 78 3.74 2.82 2.76
N GLY A 79 4.95 2.68 3.32
CA GLY A 79 6.05 1.87 2.76
C GLY A 79 6.14 0.43 3.26
N GLY A 80 5.14 -0.08 3.99
CA GLY A 80 5.21 -1.42 4.60
C GLY A 80 4.83 -2.57 3.65
N GLY A 81 5.32 -3.78 3.92
CA GLY A 81 5.02 -5.00 3.14
C GLY A 81 4.87 -6.27 4.00
N GLY A 82 4.41 -7.37 3.40
CA GLY A 82 4.42 -8.71 4.03
C GLY A 82 3.50 -8.92 5.25
N GLY A 83 2.44 -8.11 5.38
CA GLY A 83 1.48 -8.22 6.49
C GLY A 83 1.85 -7.45 7.76
N ARG A 84 2.94 -6.68 7.76
CA ARG A 84 3.42 -5.87 8.91
C ARG A 84 2.98 -4.41 8.82
N GLY A 85 2.98 -3.69 9.95
CA GLY A 85 2.61 -2.28 9.99
C GLY A 85 1.13 -2.02 9.68
N MET A 86 0.23 -2.90 10.14
CA MET A 86 -1.21 -2.72 9.97
C MET A 86 -1.98 -2.99 11.27
N ARG A 87 -3.00 -2.19 11.57
CA ARG A 87 -3.86 -2.36 12.76
C ARG A 87 -5.32 -2.09 12.42
N VAL A 88 -6.20 -3.02 12.79
CA VAL A 88 -7.65 -2.84 12.67
C VAL A 88 -8.17 -2.09 13.89
N VAL A 89 -9.03 -1.11 13.66
CA VAL A 89 -9.61 -0.23 14.68
C VAL A 89 -11.13 -0.30 14.57
N HIS A 90 -11.79 -0.76 15.63
CA HIS A 90 -13.24 -0.91 15.69
C HIS A 90 -13.95 0.30 16.31
N THR A 91 -13.26 1.13 17.08
CA THR A 91 -13.86 2.24 17.83
C THR A 91 -12.99 3.48 17.77
N GLU A 92 -13.62 4.65 17.92
CA GLU A 92 -12.93 5.95 17.97
C GLU A 92 -11.93 6.04 19.12
N ALA A 93 -12.27 5.48 20.28
CA ALA A 93 -11.41 5.48 21.46
C ALA A 93 -10.05 4.79 21.21
N ALA A 94 -10.00 3.79 20.33
CA ALA A 94 -8.77 3.07 20.00
C ALA A 94 -7.96 3.73 18.86
N LEU A 95 -8.52 4.72 18.16
CA LEU A 95 -7.99 5.23 16.90
C LEU A 95 -6.61 5.86 17.03
N LEU A 96 -6.47 6.88 17.88
CA LEU A 96 -5.24 7.65 17.96
C LEU A 96 -4.07 6.81 18.47
N ASN A 97 -4.33 5.92 19.42
CA ASN A 97 -3.34 4.97 19.89
C ASN A 97 -2.89 4.04 18.76
N ALA A 98 -3.82 3.47 17.99
CA ALA A 98 -3.48 2.61 16.87
C ALA A 98 -2.68 3.34 15.78
N VAL A 99 -2.97 4.62 15.51
CA VAL A 99 -2.19 5.45 14.59
C VAL A 99 -0.77 5.62 15.10
N ASN A 100 -0.58 6.06 16.34
CA ASN A 100 0.76 6.30 16.90
C ASN A 100 1.62 5.02 16.92
N MET A 101 1.05 3.91 17.39
CA MET A 101 1.75 2.62 17.38
C MET A 101 2.15 2.18 15.96
N THR A 102 1.31 2.47 14.97
CA THR A 102 1.63 2.15 13.56
C THR A 102 2.70 3.05 12.98
N LYS A 103 2.69 4.36 13.29
CA LYS A 103 3.75 5.29 12.90
C LYS A 103 5.11 4.85 13.47
N GLU A 104 5.16 4.51 14.75
CA GLU A 104 6.39 4.04 15.41
C GLU A 104 6.93 2.72 14.85
N GLU A 105 6.05 1.76 14.57
CA GLU A 105 6.44 0.52 13.92
C GLU A 105 6.94 0.76 12.50
N ALA A 106 6.24 1.62 11.75
CA ALA A 106 6.58 1.93 10.37
C ALA A 106 7.95 2.63 10.26
N GLY A 107 8.20 3.62 11.12
CA GLY A 107 9.49 4.30 11.20
C GLY A 107 10.64 3.33 11.52
N ARG A 108 10.46 2.42 12.48
CA ARG A 108 11.48 1.44 12.85
C ARG A 108 11.70 0.34 11.81
N ALA A 109 10.63 -0.16 11.19
CA ALA A 109 10.70 -1.31 10.31
C ALA A 109 11.00 -0.95 8.85
N PHE A 110 10.57 0.24 8.40
CA PHE A 110 10.63 0.64 6.99
C PHE A 110 11.35 1.98 6.77
N GLY A 111 11.79 2.66 7.82
CA GLY A 111 12.43 3.98 7.71
C GLY A 111 11.49 5.10 7.27
N ASN A 112 10.19 4.82 7.17
CA ASN A 112 9.14 5.77 6.81
C ASN A 112 7.97 5.65 7.83
N PRO A 113 7.74 6.66 8.68
CA PRO A 113 6.67 6.63 9.68
C PRO A 113 5.28 6.94 9.10
N GLU A 114 5.16 7.26 7.81
CA GLU A 114 3.87 7.57 7.20
C GLU A 114 2.89 6.41 7.26
N VAL A 115 1.66 6.73 7.64
CA VAL A 115 0.53 5.79 7.72
C VAL A 115 -0.69 6.40 7.04
N TYR A 116 -1.55 5.53 6.53
CA TYR A 116 -2.82 5.92 5.92
C TYR A 116 -3.96 5.05 6.46
N MET A 117 -5.20 5.46 6.16
CA MET A 117 -6.41 4.80 6.64
C MET A 117 -7.23 4.27 5.48
N GLU A 118 -7.80 3.08 5.66
CA GLU A 118 -8.80 2.52 4.75
C GLU A 118 -9.97 1.92 5.52
N LYS A 119 -11.09 1.75 4.83
CA LYS A 119 -12.18 0.91 5.31
C LYS A 119 -11.65 -0.51 5.52
N PHE A 120 -11.88 -1.08 6.70
CA PHE A 120 -11.60 -2.50 6.90
C PHE A 120 -12.74 -3.33 6.31
N LEU A 121 -12.40 -4.20 5.38
CA LEU A 121 -13.32 -5.18 4.81
C LEU A 121 -13.23 -6.45 5.66
N GLU A 122 -14.35 -6.88 6.25
CA GLU A 122 -14.35 -8.00 7.21
C GLU A 122 -14.31 -9.37 6.56
N LYS A 123 -14.97 -9.53 5.41
CA LYS A 123 -15.04 -10.79 4.65
C LYS A 123 -14.58 -10.60 3.20
N PRO A 124 -13.36 -10.08 2.95
CA PRO A 124 -12.87 -9.85 1.60
C PRO A 124 -12.38 -11.16 0.99
N ARG A 125 -12.46 -11.24 -0.34
CA ARG A 125 -11.57 -12.11 -1.13
C ARG A 125 -10.37 -11.28 -1.59
N HIS A 126 -9.19 -11.89 -1.62
CA HIS A 126 -7.98 -11.28 -2.14
C HIS A 126 -7.75 -11.78 -3.57
N VAL A 127 -8.12 -10.96 -4.55
CA VAL A 127 -7.93 -11.26 -5.97
C VAL A 127 -6.88 -10.32 -6.53
N GLU A 128 -5.93 -10.86 -7.29
CA GLU A 128 -4.89 -10.09 -7.96
C GLU A 128 -4.82 -10.40 -9.46
N ILE A 129 -4.35 -9.44 -10.24
CA ILE A 129 -4.29 -9.52 -11.70
C ILE A 129 -2.83 -9.49 -12.13
N GLN A 130 -2.42 -10.46 -12.94
CA GLN A 130 -1.08 -10.44 -13.53
C GLN A 130 -1.07 -9.55 -14.77
N ILE A 131 -0.10 -8.65 -14.83
CA ILE A 131 0.13 -7.80 -16.00
C ILE A 131 1.50 -8.13 -16.59
N LEU A 132 1.60 -8.05 -17.92
CA LEU A 132 2.86 -8.01 -18.67
C LEU A 132 2.82 -6.83 -19.63
N ALA A 133 3.89 -6.05 -19.69
CA ALA A 133 4.01 -4.91 -20.58
C ALA A 133 5.40 -4.90 -21.22
N ASP A 134 5.49 -4.39 -22.44
CA ASP A 134 6.75 -4.19 -23.17
C ASP A 134 7.12 -2.70 -23.26
N THR A 135 8.27 -2.41 -23.86
CA THR A 135 8.77 -1.04 -24.07
C THR A 135 8.20 -0.37 -25.32
N HIS A 136 7.33 -1.07 -26.08
CA HIS A 136 6.67 -0.58 -27.29
C HIS A 136 5.25 -0.06 -27.03
N GLY A 137 4.82 -0.06 -25.76
CA GLY A 137 3.51 0.42 -25.34
C GLY A 137 2.42 -0.66 -25.33
N ASN A 138 2.78 -1.93 -25.54
CA ASN A 138 1.82 -3.02 -25.41
C ASN A 138 1.71 -3.46 -23.95
N ALA A 139 0.50 -3.77 -23.51
CA ALA A 139 0.23 -4.36 -22.21
C ALA A 139 -0.90 -5.39 -22.31
N ILE A 140 -0.75 -6.51 -21.61
CA ILE A 140 -1.74 -7.57 -21.50
C ILE A 140 -1.96 -7.94 -20.03
N TRP A 141 -3.15 -8.45 -19.73
CA TRP A 141 -3.44 -9.11 -18.46
C TRP A 141 -3.50 -10.62 -18.66
N LEU A 142 -2.93 -11.39 -17.74
CA LEU A 142 -2.80 -12.84 -17.81
C LEU A 142 -3.72 -13.53 -16.80
N GLY A 143 -4.98 -13.13 -16.76
CA GLY A 143 -5.94 -13.67 -15.80
C GLY A 143 -5.80 -13.09 -14.39
N GLU A 144 -6.72 -13.52 -13.54
CA GLU A 144 -6.72 -13.28 -12.11
C GLU A 144 -6.20 -14.49 -11.32
N ARG A 145 -5.80 -14.24 -10.08
CA ARG A 145 -5.53 -15.27 -9.08
C ARG A 145 -6.31 -14.94 -7.82
N ASP A 146 -7.02 -15.93 -7.27
CA ASP A 146 -7.55 -15.85 -5.93
C ASP A 146 -6.50 -16.31 -4.93
N CYS A 147 -6.05 -15.39 -4.07
CA CYS A 147 -5.10 -15.63 -2.99
C CYS A 147 -5.74 -15.38 -1.61
N SER A 148 -7.05 -15.64 -1.47
CA SER A 148 -7.81 -15.41 -0.23
C SER A 148 -7.38 -16.34 0.90
N MET A 149 -6.79 -17.50 0.60
CA MET A 149 -6.30 -18.42 1.63
C MET A 149 -5.01 -17.91 2.25
N GLN A 150 -5.17 -17.21 3.38
CA GLN A 150 -4.10 -16.52 4.08
C GLN A 150 -4.04 -16.93 5.55
N ARG A 151 -2.82 -16.96 6.10
CA ARG A 151 -2.58 -17.04 7.55
C ARG A 151 -1.82 -15.79 7.98
N ARG A 152 -2.37 -15.02 8.93
CA ARG A 152 -1.77 -13.76 9.41
C ARG A 152 -1.39 -12.78 8.26
N HIS A 153 -2.30 -12.61 7.30
CA HIS A 153 -2.12 -11.73 6.12
C HIS A 153 -0.98 -12.14 5.16
N GLN A 154 -0.57 -13.40 5.19
CA GLN A 154 0.38 -13.98 4.23
C GLN A 154 -0.32 -15.10 3.45
N LYS A 155 -0.12 -15.11 2.13
CA LYS A 155 -0.68 -16.11 1.21
C LYS A 155 -0.14 -17.51 1.53
N VAL A 156 -1.02 -18.51 1.49
CA VAL A 156 -0.67 -19.92 1.78
C VAL A 156 -1.02 -20.82 0.60
N ILE A 157 -2.21 -20.63 0.00
CA ILE A 157 -2.68 -21.33 -1.19
C ILE A 157 -3.22 -20.29 -2.16
#